data_AF-A0A9P5XZJ6-F1
#
_entry.id   AF-A0A9P5XZJ6-F1
#
_cell.length_a   1.000
_cell.length_b   1.000
_cell.length_c   1.000
_cell.angle_alpha   90.00
_cell.angle_beta   90.00
_cell.angle_gamma   90.00
#
_symmetry.space_group_name_H-M   'P 1'
#
loop_
_entity.id
_entity.type
_entity.pdbx_description
1 polymer ?
#
loop_
_entity_poly.entity_id
_entity_poly.type
_entity_poly.pdbx_seq_one_letter_code
_entity_poly.pdbx_strand_id
1 'polypeptide(L)'
;MAQGTSIHWHGILQPRTADQDGVAWVTQCPIAANNTFMYDFPLGDQTGTYWYHSHATTQYCDGLRGPFVIYDRAADPHKGLFHNPSPQAWRDFDTLSISTHHFEVVRSAGSNVTNTNNPPIPDGVNTGLIGDEVTIYFRTDNPGPWIFHCHIDFHLEAGLAVVFAEGIKSK
;
A
#
# COMPACT_ATOMS: atom_id res chain seq x y z
N MET A 1 -13.00 -10.04 -23.31
CA MET A 1 -11.90 -9.18 -23.84
C MET A 1 -10.79 -9.20 -22.81
N ALA A 2 -9.56 -9.45 -23.20
CA ALA A 2 -8.45 -9.43 -22.27
C ALA A 2 -8.04 -7.97 -22.03
N GLN A 3 -8.16 -7.48 -20.79
CA GLN A 3 -7.80 -6.11 -20.45
C GLN A 3 -6.27 -5.98 -20.37
N GLY A 4 -5.72 -4.88 -20.90
CA GLY A 4 -4.32 -4.53 -20.68
C GLY A 4 -4.12 -3.94 -19.28
N THR A 5 -2.89 -4.01 -18.77
CA THR A 5 -2.51 -3.45 -17.45
C THR A 5 -1.30 -2.53 -17.59
N SER A 6 -1.07 -1.61 -16.65
CA SER A 6 0.16 -0.79 -16.57
C SER A 6 0.37 -0.40 -15.13
N ILE A 7 1.61 -0.16 -14.70
CA ILE A 7 1.93 0.30 -13.34
C ILE A 7 2.56 1.68 -13.40
N HIS A 8 1.97 2.64 -12.69
CA HIS A 8 2.49 4.01 -12.56
C HIS A 8 2.98 4.27 -11.14
N TRP A 9 3.99 5.14 -11.01
CA TRP A 9 4.75 5.39 -9.80
C TRP A 9 4.60 6.85 -9.35
N HIS A 10 4.18 7.07 -8.12
CA HIS A 10 4.03 8.41 -7.57
C HIS A 10 5.26 8.83 -6.79
N GLY A 11 5.76 10.04 -7.08
CA GLY A 11 6.88 10.66 -6.38
C GLY A 11 8.27 10.15 -6.79
N ILE A 12 8.35 9.19 -7.71
CA ILE A 12 9.62 8.78 -8.33
C ILE A 12 9.98 9.77 -9.44
N LEU A 13 11.20 10.29 -9.39
CA LEU A 13 11.76 11.12 -10.44
C LEU A 13 12.22 10.23 -11.58
N GLN A 14 11.62 10.41 -12.76
CA GLN A 14 11.93 9.62 -13.96
C GLN A 14 12.53 10.50 -15.07
N PRO A 15 13.77 11.02 -14.89
CA PRO A 15 14.38 11.89 -15.88
C PRO A 15 14.79 11.05 -17.09
N ARG A 16 14.21 11.35 -18.26
CA ARG A 16 14.50 10.68 -19.54
C ARG A 16 14.07 9.20 -19.62
N THR A 17 13.25 8.73 -18.70
CA THR A 17 12.68 7.37 -18.68
C THR A 17 11.15 7.43 -18.70
N ALA A 18 10.60 8.34 -19.51
CA ALA A 18 9.15 8.53 -19.61
C ALA A 18 8.44 7.26 -20.09
N ASP A 19 9.09 6.44 -20.91
CA ASP A 19 8.60 5.12 -21.35
C ASP A 19 8.43 4.10 -20.19
N GLN A 20 8.95 4.42 -19.00
CA GLN A 20 8.89 3.61 -17.78
C GLN A 20 7.88 4.17 -16.74
N ASP A 21 7.16 5.23 -17.09
CA ASP A 21 6.21 5.93 -16.22
C ASP A 21 4.88 5.21 -16.08
N GLY A 22 4.48 4.42 -17.09
CA GLY A 22 3.33 3.53 -16.98
C GLY A 22 1.96 4.18 -17.01
N VAL A 23 1.89 5.46 -17.40
CA VAL A 23 0.65 6.15 -17.74
C VAL A 23 0.16 5.64 -19.10
N ALA A 24 -0.81 4.72 -19.05
CA ALA A 24 -1.37 4.07 -20.22
C ALA A 24 -1.87 5.10 -21.25
N TRP A 25 -1.51 4.89 -22.52
CA TRP A 25 -1.88 5.71 -23.67
C TRP A 25 -1.27 7.12 -23.71
N VAL A 26 -0.44 7.48 -22.74
CA VAL A 26 0.28 8.76 -22.73
C VAL A 26 1.78 8.51 -22.88
N THR A 27 2.36 7.77 -21.94
CA THR A 27 3.80 7.49 -21.89
C THR A 27 4.13 6.05 -22.25
N GLN A 28 3.18 5.13 -22.08
CA GLN A 28 3.33 3.71 -22.39
C GLN A 28 2.04 3.10 -22.96
N CYS A 29 2.15 2.13 -23.88
CA CYS A 29 1.01 1.28 -24.24
C CYS A 29 0.68 0.31 -23.08
N PRO A 30 -0.61 -0.02 -22.84
CA PRO A 30 -0.95 -1.05 -21.86
C PRO A 30 -0.27 -2.38 -22.18
N ILE A 31 0.23 -3.05 -21.15
CA ILE A 31 0.76 -4.40 -21.21
C ILE A 31 -0.42 -5.32 -21.53
N ALA A 32 -0.44 -5.85 -22.77
CA ALA A 32 -1.50 -6.74 -23.20
C ALA A 32 -1.53 -8.00 -22.32
N ALA A 33 -2.72 -8.55 -22.09
CA ALA A 33 -2.86 -9.78 -21.32
C ALA A 33 -1.93 -10.90 -21.85
N ASN A 34 -1.37 -11.69 -20.94
CA ASN A 34 -0.37 -12.72 -21.21
C ASN A 34 0.96 -12.21 -21.78
N ASN A 35 1.26 -10.91 -21.66
CA ASN A 35 2.57 -10.36 -21.98
C ASN A 35 3.24 -9.82 -20.71
N THR A 36 4.56 -9.67 -20.80
CA THR A 36 5.40 -9.13 -19.72
C THR A 36 6.05 -7.84 -20.18
N PHE A 37 6.16 -6.89 -19.28
CA PHE A 37 6.95 -5.68 -19.45
C PHE A 37 7.86 -5.53 -18.23
N MET A 38 9.11 -5.15 -18.46
CA MET A 38 10.07 -4.90 -17.38
C MET A 38 10.19 -3.39 -17.21
N TYR A 39 9.83 -2.91 -16.01
CA TYR A 39 10.11 -1.53 -15.62
C TYR A 39 11.55 -1.43 -15.15
N ASP A 40 12.34 -0.58 -15.82
CA ASP A 40 13.75 -0.35 -15.50
C ASP A 40 14.05 1.16 -15.52
N PHE A 41 14.19 1.74 -14.33
CA PHE A 41 14.52 3.15 -14.16
C PHE A 41 15.42 3.37 -12.94
N PRO A 42 16.37 4.32 -13.01
CA PRO A 42 17.27 4.61 -11.90
C PRO A 42 16.54 5.41 -10.81
N LEU A 43 16.68 4.99 -9.56
CA LEU A 43 16.12 5.70 -8.39
C LEU A 43 17.00 6.87 -7.91
N GLY A 44 18.24 6.94 -8.36
CA GLY A 44 19.21 7.94 -7.90
C GLY A 44 19.40 7.90 -6.37
N ASP A 45 19.31 9.06 -5.73
CA ASP A 45 19.42 9.24 -4.28
C ASP A 45 18.05 9.28 -3.57
N GLN A 46 16.96 8.92 -4.27
CA GLN A 46 15.63 8.98 -3.67
C GLN A 46 15.45 7.90 -2.61
N THR A 47 15.01 8.31 -1.43
CA THR A 47 14.65 7.44 -0.31
C THR A 47 13.32 7.90 0.27
N GLY A 48 12.58 7.00 0.90
CA GLY A 48 11.29 7.28 1.50
C GLY A 48 10.15 6.40 0.99
N THR A 49 8.93 6.83 1.30
CA THR A 49 7.70 6.11 1.00
C THR A 49 7.02 6.75 -0.21
N TYR A 50 6.85 5.94 -1.23
CA TYR A 50 6.15 6.22 -2.47
C TYR A 50 5.00 5.21 -2.62
N TRP A 51 4.32 5.25 -3.75
CA TRP A 51 3.27 4.27 -4.04
C TRP A 51 3.15 4.05 -5.54
N TYR A 52 2.58 2.91 -5.90
CA TYR A 52 2.27 2.57 -7.29
C TYR A 52 0.79 2.25 -7.43
N HIS A 53 0.27 2.40 -8.64
CA HIS A 53 -1.07 1.93 -8.97
C HIS A 53 -1.22 1.60 -10.45
N SER A 54 -2.29 0.88 -10.78
CA SER A 54 -2.63 0.67 -12.18
C SER A 54 -3.09 1.95 -12.83
N HIS A 55 -2.56 2.24 -14.01
CA HIS A 55 -3.04 3.35 -14.83
C HIS A 55 -3.89 2.87 -16.02
N ALA A 56 -4.32 1.61 -15.98
CA ALA A 56 -5.16 1.00 -17.00
C ALA A 56 -6.59 0.78 -16.48
N THR A 57 -7.57 1.32 -17.22
CA THR A 57 -9.01 1.09 -17.02
C THR A 57 -9.45 1.30 -15.57
N THR A 58 -10.23 0.36 -15.01
CA THR A 58 -10.77 0.40 -13.64
C THR A 58 -9.88 -0.31 -12.64
N GLN A 59 -8.70 -0.81 -13.06
CA GLN A 59 -7.86 -1.64 -12.20
C GLN A 59 -7.34 -0.92 -10.96
N TYR A 60 -7.26 0.41 -11.01
CA TYR A 60 -7.03 1.23 -9.83
C TYR A 60 -8.07 0.95 -8.73
N CYS A 61 -9.36 0.96 -9.10
CA CYS A 61 -10.48 0.70 -8.21
C CYS A 61 -10.60 -0.79 -7.87
N ASP A 62 -10.14 -1.68 -8.77
CA ASP A 62 -10.11 -3.14 -8.54
C ASP A 62 -8.92 -3.57 -7.64
N GLY A 63 -8.26 -2.63 -6.95
CA GLY A 63 -7.27 -2.90 -5.92
C GLY A 63 -5.81 -2.96 -6.39
N LEU A 64 -5.52 -2.73 -7.68
CA LEU A 64 -4.15 -2.77 -8.19
C LEU A 64 -3.40 -1.49 -7.82
N ARG A 65 -2.95 -1.43 -6.56
CA ARG A 65 -2.17 -0.33 -5.96
C ARG A 65 -1.41 -0.83 -4.75
N GLY A 66 -0.35 -0.13 -4.36
CA GLY A 66 0.41 -0.52 -3.18
C GLY A 66 1.52 0.46 -2.82
N PRO A 67 2.10 0.32 -1.62
CA PRO A 67 3.24 1.12 -1.21
C PRO A 67 4.49 0.71 -2.01
N PHE A 68 5.33 1.69 -2.30
CA PHE A 68 6.65 1.51 -2.87
C PHE A 68 7.67 2.17 -1.95
N VAL A 69 8.41 1.40 -1.17
CA VAL A 69 9.31 1.95 -0.15
C VAL A 69 10.76 1.78 -0.59
N ILE A 70 11.48 2.89 -0.67
CA ILE A 70 12.92 2.90 -0.97
C ILE A 70 13.67 3.18 0.34
N TYR A 71 14.38 2.17 0.83
CA TYR A 71 15.18 2.28 2.03
C TYR A 71 16.57 2.84 1.73
N ASP A 72 17.04 3.77 2.56
CA ASP A 72 18.47 4.12 2.57
C ASP A 72 19.26 3.04 3.29
N ARG A 73 19.92 2.15 2.56
CA ARG A 73 20.72 1.07 3.17
C ARG A 73 21.86 1.61 4.08
N ALA A 74 22.34 2.83 3.91
CA ALA A 74 23.39 3.41 4.74
C ALA A 74 22.82 4.08 6.00
N ALA A 75 21.66 4.74 5.89
CA ALA A 75 21.05 5.50 6.98
C ALA A 75 19.86 4.79 7.67
N ASP A 76 19.44 3.62 7.22
CA ASP A 76 18.30 2.90 7.77
C ASP A 76 18.57 2.40 9.21
N PRO A 77 17.91 2.99 10.23
CA PRO A 77 18.05 2.55 11.62
C PRO A 77 17.46 1.14 11.86
N HIS A 78 16.71 0.61 10.90
CA HIS A 78 16.05 -0.68 10.93
C HIS A 78 16.72 -1.72 10.00
N LYS A 79 17.91 -1.43 9.45
CA LYS A 79 18.67 -2.30 8.53
C LYS A 79 18.89 -3.73 9.03
N GLY A 80 18.87 -3.94 10.35
CA GLY A 80 19.00 -5.26 11.00
C GLY A 80 17.67 -5.95 11.35
N LEU A 81 16.53 -5.30 11.13
CA LEU A 81 15.21 -5.77 11.55
C LEU A 81 14.41 -6.42 10.41
N PHE A 82 14.70 -6.09 9.15
CA PHE A 82 14.04 -6.69 8.00
C PHE A 82 14.84 -7.91 7.52
N HIS A 83 14.39 -9.11 7.87
CA HIS A 83 14.85 -10.33 7.18
C HIS A 83 14.25 -10.31 5.78
N ASN A 84 15.08 -10.46 4.75
CA ASN A 84 14.68 -10.45 3.34
C ASN A 84 13.40 -11.31 3.14
N PRO A 85 12.22 -10.71 2.90
CA PRO A 85 11.01 -11.50 2.79
C PRO A 85 11.08 -12.35 1.53
N SER A 86 10.63 -13.60 1.63
CA SER A 86 10.53 -14.48 0.48
C SER A 86 9.56 -13.88 -0.56
N PRO A 87 9.72 -14.19 -1.86
CA PRO A 87 8.90 -13.62 -2.95
C PRO A 87 7.38 -13.83 -2.83
N GLN A 88 6.90 -14.62 -1.87
CA GLN A 88 5.48 -14.95 -1.69
C GLN A 88 4.64 -13.89 -0.95
N ALA A 89 5.24 -12.86 -0.32
CA ALA A 89 4.51 -11.88 0.51
C ALA A 89 3.70 -10.81 -0.26
N TRP A 90 3.65 -10.86 -1.59
CA TRP A 90 3.19 -9.76 -2.45
C TRP A 90 1.80 -9.96 -3.07
N ARG A 91 0.92 -10.77 -2.47
CA ARG A 91 -0.42 -10.99 -3.01
C ARG A 91 -1.46 -10.72 -1.93
N ASP A 92 -2.43 -9.86 -2.27
CA ASP A 92 -3.80 -9.71 -1.72
C ASP A 92 -4.09 -8.35 -1.05
N PHE A 93 -4.81 -7.43 -1.74
CA PHE A 93 -5.29 -6.14 -1.17
C PHE A 93 -6.74 -5.76 -1.58
N ASP A 94 -7.59 -5.43 -0.59
CA ASP A 94 -8.73 -4.48 -0.69
C ASP A 94 -9.31 -4.05 0.70
N THR A 95 -9.88 -2.83 0.81
CA THR A 95 -10.47 -2.06 1.97
C THR A 95 -9.52 -1.29 2.92
N LEU A 96 -9.94 -0.47 3.92
CA LEU A 96 -9.03 0.28 4.85
C LEU A 96 -8.26 -0.78 5.64
N SER A 97 -7.24 -1.27 4.99
CA SER A 97 -6.64 -2.57 5.19
C SER A 97 -5.18 -2.28 5.37
N ILE A 98 -4.64 -2.72 6.50
CA ILE A 98 -3.24 -3.05 6.48
C ILE A 98 -3.15 -4.28 5.58
N SER A 99 -2.68 -4.05 4.38
CA SER A 99 -2.09 -5.04 3.48
C SER A 99 -1.59 -6.27 4.26
N THR A 100 -2.33 -7.38 4.34
CA THR A 100 -2.00 -8.60 5.12
C THR A 100 -1.95 -8.56 6.67
N HIS A 101 -2.26 -7.46 7.37
CA HIS A 101 -2.56 -7.49 8.81
C HIS A 101 -4.06 -7.40 9.04
N HIS A 102 -4.58 -8.35 9.79
CA HIS A 102 -5.91 -8.26 10.35
C HIS A 102 -5.90 -7.35 11.57
N PHE A 103 -6.90 -6.47 11.68
CA PHE A 103 -7.09 -5.65 12.85
C PHE A 103 -8.43 -5.98 13.51
N GLU A 104 -8.41 -5.98 14.83
CA GLU A 104 -9.56 -6.12 15.70
C GLU A 104 -10.18 -4.72 15.91
N VAL A 105 -11.49 -4.59 15.71
CA VAL A 105 -12.21 -3.34 16.03
C VAL A 105 -12.73 -3.46 17.46
N VAL A 106 -12.02 -2.82 18.38
CA VAL A 106 -12.37 -2.75 19.81
C VAL A 106 -13.51 -1.76 20.05
N ARG A 107 -13.56 -0.68 19.26
CA ARG A 107 -14.63 0.32 19.33
C ARG A 107 -14.92 0.86 17.94
N SER A 108 -16.18 0.77 17.52
CA SER A 108 -16.64 1.34 16.25
C SER A 108 -17.13 2.77 16.43
N ALA A 109 -17.16 3.52 15.33
CA ALA A 109 -17.69 4.87 15.30
C ALA A 109 -19.15 4.92 15.76
N GLY A 110 -19.54 5.97 16.50
CA GLY A 110 -20.87 6.09 17.10
C GLY A 110 -21.14 5.17 18.29
N SER A 111 -20.26 4.21 18.63
CA SER A 111 -20.39 3.35 19.80
C SER A 111 -19.60 3.92 20.98
N ASN A 112 -20.25 4.04 22.14
CA ASN A 112 -19.55 4.32 23.40
C ASN A 112 -19.06 3.08 24.14
N VAL A 113 -19.28 1.89 23.57
CA VAL A 113 -18.94 0.60 24.18
C VAL A 113 -17.69 0.04 23.50
N THR A 114 -16.71 -0.32 24.31
CA THR A 114 -15.51 -1.06 23.89
C THR A 114 -15.74 -2.56 24.05
N ASN A 115 -15.54 -3.33 22.98
CA ASN A 115 -15.51 -4.78 23.02
C ASN A 115 -14.07 -5.30 23.04
N THR A 116 -13.57 -5.64 24.23
CA THR A 116 -12.26 -6.31 24.38
C THR A 116 -12.38 -7.84 24.47
N ASN A 117 -13.60 -8.38 24.48
CA ASN A 117 -13.86 -9.81 24.57
C ASN A 117 -14.34 -10.32 23.20
N ASN A 118 -13.41 -10.87 22.42
CA ASN A 118 -13.65 -11.33 21.05
C ASN A 118 -14.18 -10.20 20.12
N PRO A 119 -13.39 -9.15 19.90
CA PRO A 119 -13.71 -8.11 18.92
C PRO A 119 -13.84 -8.68 17.49
N PRO A 120 -14.68 -8.07 16.64
CA PRO A 120 -14.72 -8.42 15.22
C PRO A 120 -13.38 -8.07 14.54
N ILE A 121 -13.02 -8.87 13.55
CA ILE A 121 -11.79 -8.73 12.76
C ILE A 121 -12.19 -8.42 11.31
N PRO A 122 -12.62 -7.20 10.99
CA PRO A 122 -12.92 -6.80 9.62
C PRO A 122 -11.65 -6.35 8.89
N ASP A 123 -11.72 -6.31 7.55
CA ASP A 123 -10.65 -5.76 6.70
C ASP A 123 -10.77 -4.23 6.49
N GLY A 124 -11.81 -3.61 7.06
CA GLY A 124 -12.09 -2.19 6.97
C GLY A 124 -13.08 -1.73 8.06
N VAL A 125 -12.96 -0.49 8.53
CA VAL A 125 -13.88 0.10 9.51
C VAL A 125 -14.24 1.53 9.13
N ASN A 126 -15.52 1.90 9.29
CA ASN A 126 -15.98 3.26 9.09
C ASN A 126 -15.59 4.13 10.30
N THR A 127 -14.94 5.27 10.04
CA THR A 127 -14.45 6.19 11.07
C THR A 127 -15.52 7.12 11.63
N GLY A 128 -16.74 7.07 11.11
CA GLY A 128 -17.88 7.87 11.56
C GLY A 128 -17.91 9.27 10.96
N LEU A 129 -18.66 10.13 11.65
CA LEU A 129 -18.72 11.57 11.38
C LEU A 129 -17.70 12.31 12.25
N ILE A 130 -17.60 13.62 12.06
CA ILE A 130 -16.74 14.48 12.86
C ILE A 130 -17.12 14.33 14.35
N GLY A 131 -16.15 13.96 15.18
CA GLY A 131 -16.31 13.76 16.62
C GLY A 131 -16.50 12.30 17.05
N ASP A 132 -16.60 11.36 16.11
CA ASP A 132 -16.56 9.94 16.41
C ASP A 132 -15.14 9.45 16.70
N GLU A 133 -15.04 8.36 17.46
CA GLU A 133 -13.79 7.69 17.79
C GLU A 133 -13.88 6.20 17.46
N VAL A 134 -12.85 5.71 16.77
CA VAL A 134 -12.65 4.29 16.49
C VAL A 134 -11.38 3.83 17.18
N THR A 135 -11.45 2.70 17.87
CA THR A 135 -10.29 2.04 18.47
C THR A 135 -10.06 0.72 17.75
N ILE A 136 -8.90 0.60 17.12
CA ILE A 136 -8.43 -0.64 16.48
C ILE A 136 -7.24 -1.20 17.24
N TYR A 137 -7.10 -2.52 17.19
CA TYR A 137 -5.95 -3.25 17.68
C TYR A 137 -5.41 -4.12 16.56
N PHE A 138 -4.10 -4.13 16.34
CA PHE A 138 -3.46 -5.02 15.39
C PHE A 138 -2.17 -5.57 15.99
N ARG A 139 -1.81 -6.78 15.59
CA ARG A 139 -0.56 -7.42 16.02
C ARG A 139 0.52 -7.15 14.99
N THR A 140 1.69 -6.75 15.46
CA THR A 140 2.88 -6.60 14.62
C THR A 140 3.67 -7.92 14.65
N ASP A 141 3.27 -8.87 13.82
CA ASP A 141 3.92 -10.18 13.66
C ASP A 141 4.34 -10.53 12.22
N ASN A 142 4.20 -9.57 11.30
CA ASN A 142 4.54 -9.72 9.90
C ASN A 142 5.41 -8.53 9.46
N PRO A 143 6.75 -8.68 9.45
CA PRO A 143 7.68 -7.59 9.15
C PRO A 143 7.54 -7.08 7.71
N GLY A 144 7.53 -5.76 7.54
CA GLY A 144 7.43 -5.14 6.23
C GLY A 144 6.81 -3.75 6.27
N PRO A 145 6.74 -3.08 5.11
CA PRO A 145 5.98 -1.86 4.94
C PRO A 145 4.50 -2.18 4.67
N TRP A 146 3.63 -1.54 5.43
CA TRP A 146 2.21 -1.82 5.50
C TRP A 146 1.40 -0.55 5.30
N ILE A 147 0.70 -0.43 4.17
CA ILE A 147 -0.15 0.74 3.91
C ILE A 147 -1.41 0.67 4.77
N PHE A 148 -1.79 1.80 5.38
CA PHE A 148 -3.06 2.03 6.04
C PHE A 148 -3.69 3.25 5.41
N HIS A 149 -4.84 3.09 4.76
CA HIS A 149 -5.39 4.14 3.91
C HIS A 149 -6.92 4.15 3.82
N CYS A 150 -7.50 5.32 3.56
CA CYS A 150 -8.93 5.40 3.28
C CYS A 150 -9.29 4.57 2.05
N HIS A 151 -10.37 3.79 2.12
CA HIS A 151 -10.87 3.06 0.96
C HIS A 151 -11.85 3.86 0.09
N ILE A 152 -11.98 5.15 0.37
CA ILE A 152 -12.65 6.08 -0.51
C ILE A 152 -11.58 6.60 -1.46
N ASP A 153 -11.67 6.25 -2.73
CA ASP A 153 -10.62 6.50 -3.74
C ASP A 153 -10.18 7.96 -3.78
N PHE A 154 -11.12 8.91 -3.77
CA PHE A 154 -10.80 10.33 -3.80
C PHE A 154 -10.13 10.83 -2.50
N HIS A 155 -10.33 10.17 -1.36
CA HIS A 155 -9.60 10.48 -0.12
C HIS A 155 -8.19 9.90 -0.16
N LEU A 156 -7.99 8.71 -0.72
CA LEU A 156 -6.67 8.13 -0.92
C LEU A 156 -5.83 9.00 -1.86
N GLU A 157 -6.41 9.41 -2.98
CA GLU A 157 -5.76 10.29 -3.95
C GLU A 157 -5.42 11.67 -3.34
N ALA A 158 -6.25 12.16 -2.43
CA ALA A 158 -5.96 13.36 -1.65
C ALA A 158 -4.86 13.16 -0.58
N GLY A 159 -4.32 11.95 -0.43
CA GLY A 159 -3.21 11.62 0.45
C GLY A 159 -3.60 11.00 1.79
N LEU A 160 -4.83 10.49 1.96
CA LEU A 160 -5.26 9.83 3.20
C LEU A 160 -4.75 8.40 3.28
N ALA A 161 -3.43 8.27 3.35
CA ALA A 161 -2.68 7.05 3.52
C ALA A 161 -1.45 7.28 4.40
N VAL A 162 -1.08 6.26 5.16
CA VAL A 162 0.17 6.17 5.93
C VAL A 162 0.76 4.79 5.73
N VAL A 163 2.09 4.66 5.85
CA VAL A 163 2.76 3.36 5.82
C VAL A 163 3.37 3.09 7.18
N PHE A 164 2.98 1.97 7.79
CA PHE A 164 3.65 1.42 8.97
C PHE A 164 4.82 0.55 8.52
N ALA A 165 6.00 0.76 9.09
CA ALA A 165 7.16 -0.10 8.85
C ALA A 165 7.39 -0.97 10.09
N GLU A 166 7.13 -2.26 9.96
CA GLU A 166 7.33 -3.25 11.03
C GLU A 166 8.67 -3.98 10.85
N GLY A 167 9.52 -3.96 11.87
CA GLY A 167 10.78 -4.70 11.88
C GLY A 167 10.84 -5.78 12.96
N ILE A 168 11.56 -6.87 12.71
CA ILE A 168 11.89 -7.88 13.71
C ILE A 168 12.89 -7.29 14.69
N LYS A 169 12.59 -7.28 15.99
CA LYS A 169 13.52 -6.81 17.02
C LYS A 169 14.82 -7.64 16.96
N SER A 170 15.93 -7.03 16.53
CA SER A 170 17.26 -7.63 16.68
C SER A 170 17.53 -7.82 18.17
N LYS A 171 17.81 -9.07 18.56
CA LYS A 171 18.29 -9.37 19.91
C LYS A 171 19.70 -8.84 20.11
#